data_AF-A0A3C1ZI73-F1
#
_entry.id   AF-A0A3C1ZI73-F1
#
_cell.length_a   1.000
_cell.length_b   1.000
_cell.length_c   1.000
_cell.angle_alpha   90.00
_cell.angle_beta   90.00
_cell.angle_gamma   90.00
#
_symmetry.space_group_name_H-M   'P 1'
#
loop_
_entity.id
_entity.type
_entity.pdbx_description
1 polymer ?
#
loop_
_entity_poly.entity_id
_entity_poly.type
_entity_poly.pdbx_seq_one_letter_code
_entity_poly.pdbx_strand_id
1 'polypeptide(L)'
;GGVVIANPIPSRYEMEPEVIEPVIQQAIAEAQARGISGKRLTPFLLEKIVEISDGDSLESNIALVKNNARLAAAVATAYSKI
;
A
#
# COMPACT_ATOMS: atom_id res chain seq x y z
N GLY A 1 17.99 8.48 14.58
CA GLY A 1 16.95 7.46 14.39
C GLY A 1 15.79 8.06 13.63
N GLY A 2 14.84 7.24 13.14
CA GLY A 2 13.61 7.71 12.50
C GLY A 2 12.37 7.37 13.34
N VAL A 3 11.22 7.95 12.96
CA VAL A 3 9.91 7.64 13.55
C VAL A 3 8.97 7.25 12.41
N VAL A 4 8.15 6.21 12.62
CA VAL A 4 7.10 5.79 11.68
C VAL A 4 5.76 6.26 12.22
N ILE A 5 5.03 7.04 11.43
CA ILE A 5 3.66 7.47 11.73
C ILE A 5 2.73 6.71 10.79
N ALA A 6 2.03 5.71 11.32
CA ALA A 6 1.03 4.96 10.56
C ALA A 6 -0.26 5.78 10.47
N ASN A 7 -0.71 6.05 9.25
CA ASN A 7 -1.90 6.85 8.97
C ASN A 7 -2.89 5.99 8.18
N PRO A 8 -4.09 5.70 8.73
CA PRO A 8 -5.05 4.85 8.04
C PRO A 8 -5.48 5.46 6.70
N ILE A 9 -5.84 4.59 5.76
CA ILE A 9 -6.48 5.01 4.52
C ILE A 9 -7.86 5.62 4.85
N PRO A 10 -8.34 6.65 4.12
CA PRO A 10 -9.71 7.11 4.32
C PRO A 10 -10.71 6.00 3.99
N SER A 11 -11.70 5.75 4.88
CA SER A 11 -12.61 4.59 4.81
C SER A 11 -13.32 4.39 3.46
N ARG A 12 -13.57 5.45 2.71
CA ARG A 12 -14.19 5.36 1.37
C ARG A 12 -13.31 4.72 0.29
N TYR A 13 -12.01 4.57 0.54
CA TYR A 13 -11.05 3.91 -0.35
C TYR A 13 -10.47 2.64 0.29
N GLU A 14 -10.98 2.26 1.47
CA GLU A 14 -10.56 1.04 2.16
C GLU A 14 -11.10 -0.17 1.41
N MET A 15 -10.25 -1.16 1.19
CA MET A 15 -10.66 -2.44 0.60
C MET A 15 -11.09 -3.37 1.72
N GLU A 16 -12.22 -4.05 1.52
CA GLU A 16 -12.70 -5.06 2.46
C GLU A 16 -11.64 -6.17 2.62
N PRO A 17 -11.28 -6.57 3.85
CA PRO A 17 -10.29 -7.62 4.10
C PRO A 17 -10.59 -8.93 3.37
N GLU A 18 -11.86 -9.31 3.30
CA GLU A 18 -12.33 -10.53 2.63
C GLU A 18 -12.10 -10.49 1.11
N VAL A 19 -11.94 -9.30 0.54
CA VAL A 19 -11.66 -9.09 -0.89
C VAL A 19 -10.15 -9.06 -1.14
N ILE A 20 -9.38 -8.31 -0.36
CA ILE A 20 -7.95 -8.08 -0.65
C ILE A 20 -7.04 -9.20 -0.15
N GLU A 21 -7.40 -9.89 0.94
CA GLU A 21 -6.55 -10.95 1.50
C GLU A 21 -6.35 -12.12 0.53
N PRO A 22 -7.38 -12.67 -0.14
CA PRO A 22 -7.19 -13.73 -1.14
C PRO A 22 -6.27 -13.29 -2.31
N VAL A 23 -6.38 -12.03 -2.73
CA VAL A 23 -5.56 -11.45 -3.81
C VAL A 23 -4.09 -11.39 -3.40
N ILE A 24 -3.81 -10.96 -2.17
CA ILE A 24 -2.44 -10.93 -1.63
C ILE A 24 -1.86 -12.36 -1.56
N GLN A 25 -2.63 -13.32 -1.02
CA GLN A 25 -2.17 -14.70 -0.90
C GLN A 25 -1.89 -15.33 -2.27
N GLN A 26 -2.73 -15.05 -3.28
CA GLN A 26 -2.50 -15.50 -4.64
C GLN A 26 -1.21 -14.91 -5.23
N ALA A 27 -0.97 -13.61 -5.06
CA ALA A 27 0.26 -12.95 -5.54
C ALA A 27 1.52 -13.53 -4.85
N ILE A 28 1.45 -13.82 -3.56
CA ILE A 28 2.54 -14.47 -2.80
C ILE A 28 2.81 -15.88 -3.33
N ALA A 29 1.77 -16.68 -3.54
CA ALA A 29 1.92 -18.04 -4.07
C ALA A 29 2.56 -18.03 -5.47
N GLU A 30 2.18 -17.10 -6.34
CA GLU A 30 2.81 -16.97 -7.67
C GLU A 30 4.27 -16.52 -7.57
N ALA A 31 4.60 -15.57 -6.69
CA ALA A 31 5.98 -15.13 -6.47
C ALA A 31 6.87 -16.30 -6.05
N GLN A 32 6.37 -17.15 -5.14
CA GLN A 32 7.07 -18.34 -4.65
C GLN A 32 7.26 -19.37 -5.77
N ALA A 33 6.21 -19.70 -6.53
CA ALA A 33 6.28 -20.64 -7.63
C ALA A 33 7.29 -20.21 -8.71
N ARG A 34 7.46 -18.89 -8.90
CA ARG A 34 8.40 -18.30 -9.86
C ARG A 34 9.79 -18.00 -9.27
N GLY A 35 10.03 -18.29 -7.99
CA GLY A 35 11.30 -18.02 -7.32
C GLY A 35 11.65 -16.53 -7.24
N ILE A 36 10.66 -15.64 -7.20
CA ILE A 36 10.86 -14.19 -7.12
C ILE A 36 11.21 -13.81 -5.67
N SER A 37 12.32 -13.09 -5.49
CA SER A 37 12.83 -12.74 -4.16
C SER A 37 13.65 -11.45 -4.17
N GLY A 38 14.02 -10.98 -2.98
CA GLY A 38 14.84 -9.78 -2.79
C GLY A 38 14.16 -8.53 -3.35
N LYS A 39 14.93 -7.66 -3.99
CA LYS A 39 14.46 -6.38 -4.54
C LYS A 39 13.34 -6.52 -5.58
N ARG A 40 13.17 -7.71 -6.18
CA ARG A 40 12.12 -7.97 -7.18
C ARG A 40 10.77 -8.34 -6.57
N LEU A 41 10.73 -8.72 -5.28
CA LEU A 41 9.52 -9.23 -4.66
C LEU A 41 8.43 -8.16 -4.56
N THR A 42 8.71 -7.02 -3.94
CA THR A 42 7.69 -5.98 -3.73
C THR A 42 7.13 -5.41 -5.04
N PRO A 43 7.93 -5.06 -6.06
CA PRO A 43 7.38 -4.60 -7.33
C PRO A 43 6.47 -5.65 -7.98
N PHE A 44 6.87 -6.92 -7.97
CA PHE A 44 6.07 -8.02 -8.50
C PHE A 44 4.74 -8.18 -7.76
N LEU A 45 4.75 -8.19 -6.43
CA LEU A 45 3.54 -8.36 -5.63
C LEU A 45 2.55 -7.21 -5.89
N LEU A 46 3.03 -5.96 -5.92
CA LEU A 46 2.16 -4.81 -6.17
C LEU A 46 1.56 -4.84 -7.58
N GLU A 47 2.37 -5.15 -8.60
CA GLU A 47 1.87 -5.29 -9.97
C GLU A 47 0.82 -6.40 -10.05
N LYS A 48 1.07 -7.54 -9.41
CA LYS A 48 0.13 -8.67 -9.45
C LYS A 48 -1.17 -8.40 -8.70
N ILE A 49 -1.10 -7.70 -7.57
CA ILE A 49 -2.28 -7.29 -6.82
C ILE A 49 -3.14 -6.33 -7.66
N VAL A 50 -2.53 -5.40 -8.40
CA VAL A 50 -3.25 -4.51 -9.32
C VAL A 50 -3.93 -5.30 -10.44
N GLU A 51 -3.24 -6.27 -11.04
CA GLU A 51 -3.80 -7.14 -12.10
C GLU A 51 -5.02 -7.93 -11.59
N ILE A 52 -4.92 -8.58 -10.43
CA ILE A 52 -5.99 -9.44 -9.91
C ILE A 52 -7.18 -8.62 -9.41
N SER A 53 -6.94 -7.43 -8.85
CA SER A 53 -8.00 -6.54 -8.33
C SER A 53 -8.60 -5.61 -9.40
N ASP A 54 -8.31 -5.84 -10.68
CA ASP A 54 -8.78 -5.01 -11.81
C ASP A 54 -8.54 -3.50 -11.63
N GLY A 55 -7.45 -3.15 -10.95
CA GLY A 55 -7.07 -1.76 -10.67
C GLY A 55 -7.57 -1.16 -9.36
N ASP A 56 -8.50 -1.79 -8.64
CA ASP A 56 -9.06 -1.24 -7.38
C ASP A 56 -7.98 -0.97 -6.34
N SER A 57 -7.02 -1.88 -6.18
CA SER A 57 -5.90 -1.71 -5.25
C SER A 57 -5.00 -0.53 -5.61
N LEU A 58 -4.90 -0.17 -6.89
CA LEU A 58 -4.15 1.00 -7.33
C LEU A 58 -4.86 2.29 -6.92
N GLU A 59 -6.18 2.35 -7.05
CA GLU A 59 -6.97 3.49 -6.60
C GLU A 59 -6.86 3.71 -5.09
N SER A 60 -6.99 2.65 -4.30
CA SER A 60 -6.78 2.69 -2.85
C SER A 60 -5.38 3.19 -2.49
N ASN A 61 -4.34 2.70 -3.18
CA ASN A 61 -2.97 3.13 -2.94
C ASN A 61 -2.75 4.62 -3.27
N ILE A 62 -3.30 5.10 -4.40
CA ILE A 62 -3.26 6.53 -4.77
C ILE A 62 -3.93 7.39 -3.69
N ALA A 63 -5.09 6.97 -3.18
CA ALA A 63 -5.79 7.68 -2.11
C ALA A 63 -4.99 7.71 -0.81
N LEU A 64 -4.35 6.59 -0.44
CA LEU A 64 -3.48 6.48 0.73
C LEU A 64 -2.27 7.43 0.62
N VAL A 65 -1.58 7.45 -0.52
CA VAL A 65 -0.43 8.33 -0.74
C VAL A 65 -0.83 9.79 -0.62
N LYS A 66 -1.98 10.19 -1.18
CA LYS A 66 -2.51 11.55 -1.03
C LYS A 66 -2.83 11.88 0.43
N ASN A 67 -3.42 10.95 1.18
CA ASN A 67 -3.71 11.13 2.60
C ASN A 67 -2.43 11.27 3.43
N ASN A 68 -1.41 10.45 3.13
CA ASN A 68 -0.10 10.51 3.79
C ASN A 68 0.62 11.82 3.49
N ALA A 69 0.58 12.31 2.25
CA ALA A 69 1.16 13.61 1.88
C ALA A 69 0.51 14.76 2.66
N ARG A 70 -0.82 14.73 2.82
CA ARG A 70 -1.56 15.71 3.62
C ARG A 70 -1.13 15.70 5.09
N LEU A 71 -1.07 14.53 5.72
CA LEU A 71 -0.63 14.41 7.11
C LEU A 71 0.84 14.84 7.26
N ALA A 72 1.72 14.41 6.36
CA ALA A 72 3.13 14.76 6.38
C ALA A 72 3.34 16.29 6.31
N ALA A 73 2.59 16.99 5.46
CA ALA A 73 2.64 18.45 5.39
C ALA A 73 2.20 19.12 6.71
N ALA A 74 1.16 18.59 7.35
CA ALA A 74 0.69 19.09 8.65
C ALA A 74 1.74 18.85 9.75
N VAL A 75 2.36 17.66 9.78
CA VAL A 75 3.45 17.32 10.72
C VAL A 75 4.64 18.25 10.51
N ALA A 76 5.09 18.44 9.26
CA ALA A 76 6.21 19.33 8.95
C ALA A 76 5.95 20.78 9.40
N THR A 77 4.73 21.28 9.16
CA THR A 77 4.32 22.63 9.57
C THR A 77 4.23 22.80 11.09
N ALA A 78 3.78 21.77 11.80
CA ALA A 78 3.75 21.78 13.26
C ALA A 78 5.16 21.71 13.84
N TYR A 79 6.00 20.84 13.26
CA TYR A 79 7.38 20.64 13.69
C TYR A 79 8.24 21.89 13.49
N SER A 80 8.06 22.64 12.40
CA SER A 80 8.83 23.87 12.14
C SER A 80 8.55 25.01 13.13
N LYS A 81 7.56 24.86 14.01
CA LYS A 81 7.19 25.86 15.04
C LYS A 81 7.71 25.49 16.43
N ILE A 82 8.36 24.33 16.56
CA ILE A 82 8.99 23.83 17.78
C ILE A 82 10.48 24.16 17.71
#